data_AF-A0A820ZFT2-F1
#
_entry.id   AF-A0A820ZFT2-F1
#
_cell.length_a   1.000
_cell.length_b   1.000
_cell.length_c   1.000
_cell.angle_alpha   90.00
_cell.angle_beta   90.00
_cell.angle_gamma   90.00
#
_symmetry.space_group_name_H-M   'P 1'
#
loop_
_entity.id
_entity.type
_entity.pdbx_description
1 polymer ?
#
loop_
_entity_poly.entity_id
_entity_poly.type
_entity_poly.pdbx_seq_one_letter_code
_entity_poly.pdbx_strand_id
1 'polypeptide(L)'
;MNENQLANFTGSRGRPALIEVHKNAEKGIKGPCLLRALSKFDVGRCFLVDSLHNIYLGLFKRLLSLWLSRKDKNENWSLWSRTDELSSLLDKVRFSSTTTRHPRPFHKFSKYKGSKYQLVLLFGYSIFESILKPEC
;
A
#
# COMPACT_ATOMS: atom_id res chain seq x y z
N MET A 1 -6.15 24.52 -20.16
CA MET A 1 -4.77 24.61 -20.68
C MET A 1 -4.88 24.53 -22.18
N ASN A 2 -4.44 25.55 -22.91
CA ASN A 2 -4.60 25.58 -24.37
C ASN A 2 -3.64 24.59 -25.04
N GLU A 3 -3.94 24.13 -26.26
CA GLU A 3 -3.11 23.16 -27.01
C GLU A 3 -1.64 23.62 -27.13
N ASN A 4 -1.43 24.93 -27.31
CA ASN A 4 -0.10 25.54 -27.33
C ASN A 4 0.68 25.38 -26.02
N GLN A 5 -0.01 25.37 -24.88
CA GLN A 5 0.62 25.14 -23.57
C GLN A 5 0.96 23.65 -23.39
N LEU A 6 0.13 22.73 -23.90
CA LEU A 6 0.38 21.30 -23.84
C LEU A 6 1.58 20.88 -24.70
N ALA A 7 1.69 21.42 -25.92
CA ALA A 7 2.82 21.19 -26.82
C ALA A 7 4.15 21.67 -26.21
N ASN A 8 4.12 22.79 -25.47
CA ASN A 8 5.29 23.30 -24.76
C ASN A 8 5.76 22.38 -23.62
N PHE A 9 4.88 21.60 -22.99
CA PHE A 9 5.24 20.67 -21.92
C PHE A 9 5.81 19.34 -22.45
N THR A 10 5.40 18.89 -23.63
CA THR A 10 5.81 17.59 -24.21
C THR A 10 7.10 17.66 -25.03
N GLY A 11 7.53 18.86 -25.43
CA GLY A 11 8.80 19.06 -26.16
C GLY A 11 10.04 18.98 -25.26
N SER A 12 11.21 18.74 -25.86
CA SER A 12 12.52 18.72 -25.16
C SER A 12 12.81 20.02 -24.39
N ARG A 13 12.22 21.15 -24.82
CA ARG A 13 12.27 22.48 -24.18
C ARG A 13 11.27 22.66 -23.02
N GLY A 14 10.32 21.75 -22.83
CA GLY A 14 9.31 21.79 -21.75
C GLY A 14 9.80 21.25 -20.42
N ARG A 15 10.80 20.36 -20.44
CA ARG A 15 11.41 19.77 -19.24
C ARG A 15 12.01 20.82 -18.30
N PRO A 16 12.81 21.80 -18.77
CA PRO A 16 13.35 22.87 -17.93
C PRO A 16 12.25 23.69 -17.24
N ALA A 17 11.20 24.06 -17.98
CA ALA A 17 10.07 24.83 -17.44
C ALA A 17 9.29 24.04 -16.36
N LEU A 18 9.10 22.74 -16.53
CA LEU A 18 8.50 21.88 -15.50
C LEU A 18 9.35 21.78 -14.23
N ILE A 19 10.67 21.71 -14.38
CA ILE A 19 11.62 21.65 -13.26
C ILE A 19 11.58 22.97 -12.47
N GLU A 20 11.50 24.10 -13.17
CA GLU A 20 11.41 25.43 -12.55
C GLU A 20 10.08 25.65 -11.81
N VAL A 21 8.96 25.25 -12.41
CA VAL A 21 7.65 25.22 -11.74
C VAL A 21 7.68 24.32 -10.49
N HIS A 22 8.36 23.17 -10.56
CA HIS A 22 8.48 22.26 -9.41
C HIS A 22 9.37 22.83 -8.29
N LYS A 23 10.39 23.62 -8.62
CA LYS A 23 11.24 24.31 -7.64
C LYS A 23 10.48 25.41 -6.86
N ASN A 24 9.53 26.07 -7.52
CA ASN A 24 8.71 27.14 -6.93
C ASN A 24 7.39 26.63 -6.30
N ALA A 25 7.14 25.31 -6.32
CA ALA A 25 5.94 24.73 -5.74
C ALA A 25 5.98 24.79 -4.21
N GLU A 26 4.87 25.22 -3.60
CA GLU A 26 4.68 25.12 -2.15
C GLU A 26 4.81 23.65 -1.72
N LYS A 27 5.76 23.39 -0.81
CA LYS A 27 6.07 22.04 -0.37
C LYS A 27 4.82 21.38 0.22
N GLY A 28 4.46 20.22 -0.31
CA GLY A 28 3.31 19.43 0.17
C GLY A 28 2.04 19.59 -0.68
N ILE A 29 1.94 20.62 -1.53
CA ILE A 29 0.86 20.74 -2.51
C ILE A 29 1.35 20.21 -3.85
N LYS A 30 0.88 19.02 -4.22
CA LYS A 30 1.15 18.48 -5.55
C LYS A 30 0.35 19.31 -6.55
N GLY A 31 1.07 20.09 -7.37
CA GLY A 31 0.46 20.89 -8.44
C GLY A 31 -0.43 20.05 -9.37
N PRO A 32 -1.35 20.69 -10.12
CA PRO A 32 -2.27 20.00 -11.01
C PRO A 32 -1.51 19.07 -11.97
N CYS A 33 -1.87 17.78 -11.98
CA CYS A 33 -1.23 16.83 -12.87
C CYS A 33 -1.53 17.17 -14.34
N LEU A 34 -0.58 16.87 -15.24
CA LEU A 34 -0.75 17.13 -16.67
C LEU A 34 -2.04 16.51 -17.25
N LEU A 35 -2.44 15.36 -16.72
CA LEU A 35 -3.67 14.67 -17.14
C LEU A 35 -4.94 15.43 -16.77
N ARG A 36 -4.91 16.33 -15.78
CA ARG A 36 -6.02 17.21 -15.44
C ARG A 36 -6.27 18.28 -16.51
N ALA A 37 -5.32 18.51 -17.42
CA ALA A 37 -5.50 19.40 -18.56
C ALA A 37 -6.32 18.78 -19.70
N LEU A 38 -6.51 17.46 -19.70
CA LEU A 38 -7.28 16.75 -20.71
C LEU A 38 -8.78 16.90 -20.38
N SER A 39 -9.51 17.64 -21.21
CA SER A 39 -10.92 18.00 -20.97
C SER A 39 -11.87 16.79 -20.84
N LYS A 40 -11.49 15.65 -21.41
CA LYS A 40 -12.28 14.40 -21.36
C LYS A 40 -11.75 13.36 -20.36
N PHE A 41 -10.68 13.67 -19.63
CA PHE A 41 -10.06 12.74 -18.69
C PHE A 41 -10.35 13.18 -17.24
N ASP A 42 -11.29 12.48 -16.60
CA ASP A 42 -11.54 12.68 -15.17
C ASP A 42 -10.51 11.86 -14.37
N VAL A 43 -9.49 12.53 -13.85
CA VAL A 43 -8.44 11.92 -13.02
C VAL A 43 -9.03 11.13 -11.84
N GLY A 44 -10.14 11.58 -11.24
CA GLY A 44 -10.76 10.89 -10.12
C GLY A 44 -11.47 9.59 -10.52
N ARG A 45 -11.96 9.49 -11.75
CA ARG A 45 -12.68 8.31 -12.28
C ARG A 45 -11.79 7.39 -13.09
N CYS A 46 -10.76 7.92 -13.74
CA CYS A 46 -9.90 7.19 -14.67
C CYS A 46 -8.73 6.50 -13.98
N PHE A 47 -8.30 6.96 -12.81
CA PHE A 47 -7.32 6.23 -12.01
C PHE A 47 -8.04 5.21 -11.13
N LEU A 48 -7.78 3.93 -11.37
CA LEU A 48 -8.19 2.88 -10.46
C LEU A 48 -7.49 3.08 -9.11
N VAL A 49 -8.23 2.83 -8.03
CA VAL A 49 -7.66 2.83 -6.67
C VAL A 49 -6.57 1.78 -6.62
N ASP A 50 -5.31 2.23 -6.53
CA ASP A 50 -4.18 1.30 -6.44
C ASP A 50 -4.27 0.52 -5.14
N SER A 51 -4.57 -0.77 -5.26
CA SER A 51 -4.69 -1.68 -4.13
C SER A 51 -3.36 -1.88 -3.41
N LEU A 52 -2.23 -1.77 -4.12
CA LEU A 52 -0.91 -2.01 -3.54
C LEU A 52 -0.57 -0.96 -2.48
N HIS A 53 -0.74 0.32 -2.80
CA HIS A 53 -0.41 1.41 -1.89
C HIS A 53 -1.56 1.77 -0.95
N ASN A 54 -2.81 1.78 -1.42
CA ASN A 54 -3.94 2.20 -0.56
C ASN A 54 -4.40 1.08 0.38
N ILE A 55 -4.59 -0.13 -0.15
CA ILE A 55 -5.14 -1.23 0.63
C ILE A 55 -4.01 -1.94 1.38
N TYR A 56 -3.02 -2.47 0.67
CA TYR A 56 -2.03 -3.36 1.30
C TYR A 56 -1.01 -2.59 2.15
N LEU A 57 -0.39 -1.55 1.59
CA LEU A 57 0.61 -0.74 2.31
C LEU A 57 0.00 0.33 3.22
N GLY A 58 -1.20 0.79 2.90
CA GLY A 58 -1.94 1.78 3.68
C GLY A 58 -2.74 1.11 4.79
N LEU A 59 -3.95 0.67 4.46
CA LEU A 59 -4.92 0.14 5.42
C LEU A 59 -4.41 -1.11 6.14
N PHE A 60 -4.03 -2.14 5.39
CA PHE A 60 -3.73 -3.45 5.96
C PHE A 60 -2.44 -3.47 6.77
N LYS A 61 -1.40 -2.77 6.30
CA LYS A 61 -0.20 -2.53 7.12
C LYS A 61 -0.55 -1.84 8.43
N ARG A 62 -1.45 -0.85 8.43
CA ARG A 62 -1.85 -0.16 9.66
C ARG A 62 -2.62 -1.08 10.60
N LEU A 63 -3.53 -1.89 10.06
CA LEU A 63 -4.26 -2.90 10.82
C LEU A 63 -3.32 -3.91 11.49
N LEU A 64 -2.40 -4.50 10.73
CA LEU A 64 -1.37 -5.40 11.28
C LEU A 64 -0.48 -4.69 12.31
N SER A 65 -0.19 -3.40 12.09
CA SER A 65 0.59 -2.62 13.06
C SER A 65 -0.13 -2.45 14.37
N LEU A 66 -1.46 -2.33 14.37
CA LEU A 66 -2.26 -2.30 15.59
C LEU A 66 -2.24 -3.69 16.24
N TRP A 67 -2.71 -4.72 15.52
CA TRP A 67 -2.83 -6.08 16.07
C TRP A 67 -1.51 -6.65 16.61
N LEU A 68 -0.38 -6.31 16.00
CA LEU A 68 0.94 -6.84 16.35
C LEU A 68 1.84 -5.77 17.00
N SER A 69 1.24 -4.76 17.62
CA SER A 69 1.96 -3.74 18.39
C SER A 69 2.31 -4.25 19.78
N ARG A 70 3.58 -4.15 20.15
CA ARG A 70 4.00 -4.39 21.55
C ARG A 70 3.39 -3.37 22.52
N LYS A 71 3.05 -2.17 22.05
CA LYS A 71 2.47 -1.12 22.90
C LYS A 71 1.08 -1.49 23.38
N ASP A 72 0.33 -2.16 22.51
CA ASP A 72 -1.07 -2.51 22.72
C ASP A 72 -1.20 -3.97 23.18
N LYS A 73 -0.13 -4.57 23.72
CA LYS A 73 -0.08 -6.00 24.07
C LYS A 73 -1.10 -6.44 25.13
N ASN A 74 -1.62 -5.50 25.92
CA ASN A 74 -2.57 -5.75 27.01
C ASN A 74 -4.02 -5.54 26.56
N GLU A 75 -4.24 -5.09 25.33
CA GLU A 75 -5.58 -4.86 24.79
C GLU A 75 -6.23 -6.19 24.38
N ASN A 76 -7.53 -6.33 24.59
CA ASN A 76 -8.27 -7.57 24.30
C ASN A 76 -8.24 -7.96 22.81
N TRP A 77 -8.12 -6.97 21.92
CA TRP A 77 -8.03 -7.17 20.47
C TRP A 77 -6.59 -7.43 19.98
N SER A 78 -5.60 -7.37 20.88
CA SER A 78 -4.19 -7.50 20.53
C SER A 78 -3.83 -8.94 20.21
N LEU A 79 -3.12 -9.13 19.11
CA LEU A 79 -2.57 -10.43 18.70
C LEU A 79 -1.08 -10.54 19.01
N TRP A 80 -0.51 -9.57 19.75
CA TRP A 80 0.92 -9.54 20.06
C TRP A 80 1.43 -10.85 20.67
N SER A 81 0.71 -11.41 21.65
CA SER A 81 1.06 -12.66 22.33
C SER A 81 1.05 -13.88 21.40
N ARG A 82 0.30 -13.84 20.31
CA ARG A 82 0.15 -14.94 19.35
C ARG A 82 0.95 -14.72 18.06
N THR A 83 1.91 -13.79 18.05
CA THR A 83 2.72 -13.46 16.86
C THR A 83 3.52 -14.67 16.34
N ASP A 84 4.03 -15.51 17.24
CA ASP A 84 4.79 -16.71 16.87
C ASP A 84 3.88 -17.82 16.32
N GLU A 85 2.67 -17.95 16.88
CA GLU A 85 1.63 -18.84 16.36
C GLU A 85 1.20 -18.43 14.95
N LEU A 86 0.93 -17.13 14.74
CA LEU A 86 0.63 -16.55 13.42
C LEU A 86 1.75 -16.83 12.42
N SER A 87 3.00 -16.71 12.84
CA SER A 87 4.15 -16.99 11.97
C SER A 87 4.22 -18.46 11.58
N SER A 88 3.91 -19.35 12.52
CA SER A 88 3.85 -20.79 12.28
C SER A 88 2.70 -21.18 11.33
N LEU A 89 1.55 -20.48 11.40
CA LEU A 89 0.43 -20.67 10.47
C LEU A 89 0.77 -20.15 9.07
N LEU A 90 1.43 -19.00 9.00
CA LEU A 90 1.91 -18.43 7.74
C LEU A 90 2.90 -19.36 7.02
N ASP A 91 3.78 -20.04 7.76
CA ASP A 91 4.73 -21.01 7.19
C ASP A 91 4.04 -22.28 6.65
N LYS A 92 2.83 -22.60 7.12
CA LYS A 92 2.02 -23.72 6.60
C LYS A 92 1.28 -23.36 5.30
N VAL A 93 1.17 -22.08 4.97
CA VAL A 93 0.50 -21.65 3.73
C VAL A 93 1.34 -22.04 2.52
N ARG A 94 0.76 -22.83 1.62
CA ARG A 94 1.40 -23.18 0.35
C ARG A 94 1.17 -22.07 -0.68
N PHE A 95 2.21 -21.29 -0.94
CA PHE A 95 2.20 -20.29 -2.01
C PHE A 95 2.46 -20.96 -3.38
N SER A 96 1.97 -20.34 -4.46
CA SER A 96 2.29 -20.77 -5.82
C SER A 96 3.79 -20.67 -6.10
N SER A 97 4.32 -21.58 -6.92
CA SER A 97 5.73 -21.56 -7.38
C SER A 97 6.10 -20.27 -8.11
N THR A 98 5.13 -19.56 -8.67
CA THR A 98 5.32 -18.25 -9.31
C THR A 98 5.55 -17.10 -8.32
N THR A 99 5.32 -17.33 -7.02
CA THR A 99 5.48 -16.31 -5.99
C THR A 99 6.95 -16.15 -5.60
N THR A 100 7.63 -15.18 -6.19
CA THR A 100 9.07 -14.94 -5.95
C THR A 100 9.41 -14.40 -4.56
N ARG A 101 8.43 -13.87 -3.82
CA ARG A 101 8.64 -13.21 -2.52
C ARG A 101 7.65 -13.69 -1.48
N HIS A 102 8.11 -14.60 -0.63
CA HIS A 102 7.29 -15.07 0.49
C HIS A 102 7.29 -14.04 1.63
N PRO A 103 6.17 -13.91 2.37
CA PRO A 103 6.16 -13.19 3.63
C PRO A 103 7.21 -13.75 4.59
N ARG A 104 7.82 -12.90 5.41
CA ARG A 104 8.71 -13.38 6.49
C ARG A 104 7.84 -13.73 7.71
N PRO A 105 8.41 -14.13 8.84
CA PRO A 105 7.63 -14.20 10.09
C PRO A 105 7.11 -12.83 10.52
N PHE A 106 5.97 -12.82 11.22
CA PHE A 106 5.22 -11.60 11.56
C PHE A 106 6.02 -10.62 12.43
N HIS A 107 6.98 -11.04 13.25
CA HIS A 107 7.85 -10.09 13.98
C HIS A 107 8.65 -9.13 13.05
N LYS A 108 8.78 -9.45 11.76
CA LYS A 108 9.42 -8.62 10.72
C LYS A 108 8.41 -7.96 9.77
N PHE A 109 7.11 -7.93 10.09
CA PHE A 109 6.07 -7.41 9.20
C PHE A 109 6.33 -5.96 8.78
N SER A 110 6.89 -5.12 9.65
CA SER A 110 7.24 -3.73 9.34
C SER A 110 8.18 -3.57 8.12
N LYS A 111 8.97 -4.61 7.80
CA LYS A 111 9.89 -4.66 6.65
C LYS A 111 9.25 -5.20 5.37
N TYR A 112 7.95 -5.49 5.38
CA TYR A 112 7.25 -6.01 4.20
C TYR A 112 7.09 -4.91 3.15
N LYS A 113 7.13 -5.33 1.90
CA LYS A 113 6.71 -4.52 0.75
C LYS A 113 5.26 -4.89 0.42
N GLY A 114 4.56 -4.04 -0.33
CA GLY A 114 3.13 -4.19 -0.64
C GLY A 114 2.72 -5.60 -1.07
N SER A 115 3.51 -6.27 -1.91
CA SER A 115 3.20 -7.62 -2.40
C SER A 115 3.17 -8.70 -1.31
N LYS A 116 3.88 -8.53 -0.20
CA LYS A 116 3.82 -9.47 0.94
C LYS A 116 2.55 -9.24 1.76
N TYR A 117 2.15 -7.99 1.95
CA TYR A 117 0.89 -7.64 2.58
C TYR A 117 -0.29 -8.18 1.77
N GLN A 118 -0.21 -8.12 0.44
CA GLN A 118 -1.18 -8.75 -0.46
C GLN A 118 -1.33 -10.26 -0.20
N LEU A 119 -0.21 -10.99 -0.11
CA LEU A 119 -0.24 -12.43 0.16
C LEU A 119 -0.84 -12.74 1.53
N VAL A 120 -0.41 -12.00 2.56
CA VAL A 120 -0.95 -12.19 3.92
C VAL A 120 -2.45 -11.90 3.96
N LEU A 121 -2.94 -10.91 3.22
CA LEU A 121 -4.38 -10.63 3.13
C LEU A 121 -5.12 -11.71 2.35
N LEU A 122 -4.57 -12.17 1.22
CA LEU A 122 -5.17 -13.19 0.37
C LEU A 122 -5.35 -14.53 1.10
N PHE A 123 -4.32 -14.94 1.86
CA PHE A 123 -4.36 -16.13 2.70
C PHE A 123 -4.78 -15.82 4.14
N GLY A 124 -5.31 -14.61 4.38
CA GLY A 124 -5.62 -14.11 5.70
C GLY A 124 -6.63 -14.99 6.42
N TYR A 125 -7.61 -15.54 5.71
CA TYR A 125 -8.55 -16.50 6.28
C TYR A 125 -7.80 -17.69 6.91
N SER A 126 -6.95 -18.39 6.16
CA SER A 126 -6.20 -19.54 6.68
C SER A 126 -5.22 -19.20 7.81
N ILE A 127 -4.72 -17.97 7.86
CA ILE A 127 -3.75 -17.53 8.87
C ILE A 127 -4.44 -17.08 10.16
N PHE A 128 -5.54 -16.33 10.03
CA PHE A 128 -6.19 -15.67 11.15
C PHE A 128 -7.42 -16.42 11.67
N GLU A 129 -8.02 -17.33 10.91
CA GLU A 129 -9.25 -18.04 11.28
C GLU A 129 -9.12 -18.74 12.64
N SER A 130 -8.03 -19.46 12.91
CA SER A 130 -7.88 -20.19 14.18
C SER A 130 -7.68 -19.29 15.39
N ILE A 131 -7.25 -18.05 15.17
CA ILE A 131 -6.87 -17.10 16.22
C ILE A 131 -7.97 -16.07 16.49
N LEU A 132 -8.69 -15.67 15.44
CA LEU A 132 -9.78 -14.71 15.49
C LEU A 132 -11.14 -15.36 15.77
N LYS A 133 -11.20 -16.68 16.04
CA LYS A 133 -12.48 -17.32 16.36
C LYS A 133 -13.16 -16.56 17.50
N PRO A 134 -14.42 -16.13 17.32
CA PRO A 134 -15.17 -15.56 18.42
C PRO A 134 -15.31 -16.63 19.50
N GLU A 135 -15.15 -16.23 20.75
CA GLU A 135 -15.64 -17.04 21.87
C GLU A 135 -17.15 -17.23 21.64
N CYS A 136 -17.53 -18.44 21.26
CA CYS A 136 -18.88 -18.96 21.23
C CYS A 136 -18.86 -20.29 21.96
#